data_AF-A0A5C0E008-F1
#
_entry.id   AF-A0A5C0E008-F1
#
_cell.length_a   1.000
_cell.length_b   1.000
_cell.length_c   1.000
_cell.angle_alpha   90.00
_cell.angle_beta   90.00
_cell.angle_gamma   90.00
#
_symmetry.space_group_name_H-M   'P 1'
#
loop_
_entity.id
_entity.type
_entity.pdbx_description
1 polymer ?
#
loop_
_entity_poly.entity_id
_entity_poly.type
_entity_poly.pdbx_seq_one_letter_code
_entity_poly.pdbx_strand_id
1 'polypeptide(L)'
;MIYRQVKMEDRELLKFYKEGKRNFSYHRLYNRNIELHNICNRVIQPDARPNFSNENLAEIILTHSNLYGANLSGTNFSGATLIDVDLSYANLSGATLVDTDLRDTNLYHANLSSANLSGADLTNTCLDGAIFKNVIIDDKTKIHKKYYLISQILNEEVVVVNLFGVDLIGANLDGANLTKANLSNAKLHEVRVNNASNIYQNEILITRLKKAILTEANLENANLSRADLRGADLTEANLTEANLENANLSRADLTGANLRGSNLTRCRIRDANFSKVDFRNTDLSNTKTKLTGANLRGAYYNNETKFPEEFDPKTAKMKNEADIQKYHNSGWIELLTKKKIKIAKSPPPREGQQEFKEELKETYGYKCLISGCEIGEIIEAAHIIPYRSIESHDVANGLLLRVDLHRLFDNYLLAIHPKTREVLISEKIEKNYQDFIGIKIESRLTGEDAAKQQDALRYHCEQCNWIDKQLLE
;
A
#
# COMPACT_ATOMS: atom_id res chain seq x y z
N MET A 1 31.38 0.88 30.85
CA MET A 1 32.64 0.30 30.34
C MET A 1 32.73 0.62 28.86
N ILE A 2 33.89 1.05 28.35
CA ILE A 2 34.08 1.21 26.90
C ILE A 2 34.46 -0.17 26.36
N TYR A 3 33.51 -0.88 25.75
CA TYR A 3 33.81 -2.12 25.04
C TYR A 3 34.67 -1.80 23.82
N ARG A 4 35.90 -2.33 23.78
CA ARG A 4 36.77 -2.21 22.60
C ARG A 4 36.25 -3.13 21.51
N GLN A 5 35.83 -2.55 20.40
CA GLN A 5 35.46 -3.31 19.19
C GLN A 5 36.65 -4.15 18.71
N VAL A 6 36.38 -5.41 18.36
CA VAL A 6 37.40 -6.35 17.88
C VAL A 6 37.26 -6.52 16.37
N LYS A 7 38.29 -6.14 15.61
CA LYS A 7 38.37 -6.49 14.19
C LYS A 7 38.59 -8.00 14.08
N MET A 8 37.78 -8.67 13.26
CA MET A 8 37.86 -10.10 13.02
C MET A 8 37.85 -10.34 11.51
N GLU A 9 38.64 -11.30 11.04
CA GLU A 9 38.59 -11.72 9.63
C GLU A 9 37.60 -12.89 9.44
N ASP A 10 37.03 -13.02 8.24
CA ASP A 10 36.01 -14.05 7.94
C ASP A 10 36.49 -15.49 8.24
N ARG A 11 37.80 -15.74 8.12
CA ARG A 11 38.42 -17.02 8.49
C ARG A 11 38.43 -17.27 10.00
N GLU A 12 38.55 -16.22 10.81
CA GLU A 12 38.49 -16.30 12.27
C GLU A 12 37.05 -16.49 12.74
N LEU A 13 36.09 -15.79 12.12
CA LEU A 13 34.65 -16.03 12.31
C LEU A 13 34.30 -17.50 12.05
N LEU A 14 34.71 -18.04 10.90
CA LEU A 14 34.50 -19.44 10.53
C LEU A 14 35.13 -20.42 11.53
N LYS A 15 36.32 -20.10 12.05
CA LYS A 15 37.00 -20.90 13.08
C LYS A 15 36.19 -20.90 14.38
N PHE A 16 35.82 -19.72 14.89
CA PHE A 16 35.03 -19.57 16.11
C PHE A 16 33.66 -20.25 16.01
N TYR A 17 33.01 -20.18 14.85
CA TYR A 17 31.74 -20.88 14.62
C TYR A 17 31.90 -22.40 14.66
N LYS A 18 32.97 -22.94 14.04
CA LYS A 18 33.33 -24.37 14.09
C LYS A 18 33.71 -24.85 15.50
N GLU A 19 34.31 -23.98 16.30
CA GLU A 19 34.57 -24.19 17.73
C GLU A 19 33.29 -24.11 18.61
N GLY A 20 32.11 -23.91 18.01
CA GLY A 20 30.84 -23.87 18.73
C GLY A 20 30.51 -22.52 19.37
N LYS A 21 31.26 -21.45 19.09
CA LYS A 21 30.92 -20.10 19.57
C LYS A 21 29.70 -19.57 18.83
N ARG A 22 28.79 -18.93 19.56
CA ARG A 22 27.49 -18.42 19.08
C ARG A 22 27.23 -16.95 19.46
N ASN A 23 28.28 -16.29 19.96
CA ASN A 23 28.26 -14.90 20.36
C ASN A 23 29.43 -14.20 19.67
N PHE A 24 29.08 -13.26 18.80
CA PHE A 24 29.98 -12.44 18.00
C PHE A 24 29.73 -10.95 18.24
N SER A 25 29.15 -10.60 19.39
CA SER A 25 28.89 -9.20 19.76
C SER A 25 30.17 -8.36 19.80
N TYR A 26 30.07 -7.07 19.50
CA TYR A 26 31.20 -6.11 19.46
C TYR A 26 32.26 -6.37 18.37
N HIS A 27 32.05 -7.32 17.45
CA HIS A 27 33.00 -7.60 16.39
C HIS A 27 32.77 -6.71 15.17
N ARG A 28 33.84 -6.43 14.42
CA ARG A 28 33.78 -5.70 13.15
C ARG A 28 34.27 -6.59 12.01
N LEU A 29 33.35 -6.94 11.12
CA LEU A 29 33.63 -7.66 9.88
C LEU A 29 33.71 -6.63 8.73
N TYR A 30 34.68 -6.81 7.85
CA TYR A 30 35.01 -5.85 6.80
C TYR A 30 35.17 -6.60 5.47
N ASN A 31 34.07 -7.02 4.86
CA ASN A 31 34.12 -7.64 3.54
C ASN A 31 32.83 -7.41 2.72
N ARG A 32 32.99 -7.20 1.41
CA ARG A 32 31.86 -6.93 0.49
C ARG A 32 31.09 -8.17 0.04
N ASN A 33 31.49 -9.36 0.47
CA ASN A 33 30.78 -10.59 0.18
C ASN A 33 31.01 -11.62 1.31
N ILE A 34 30.00 -11.91 2.14
CA ILE A 34 30.11 -12.92 3.22
C ILE A 34 29.88 -14.33 2.62
N GLU A 35 30.66 -14.64 1.58
CA GLU A 35 30.69 -15.96 0.93
C GLU A 35 31.93 -16.76 1.37
N LEU A 36 31.84 -17.38 2.55
CA LEU A 36 32.70 -18.52 2.91
C LEU A 36 31.90 -19.83 3.00
N HIS A 37 31.05 -20.03 1.98
CA HIS A 37 30.51 -21.32 1.52
C HIS A 37 30.08 -22.31 2.64
N ASN A 38 28.95 -22.02 3.28
CA ASN A 38 28.29 -22.81 4.33
C ASN A 38 29.07 -22.98 5.65
N ILE A 39 28.43 -22.70 6.79
CA ILE A 39 29.08 -22.63 8.11
C ILE A 39 28.58 -23.72 9.12
N CYS A 40 28.67 -25.03 8.90
CA CYS A 40 28.99 -25.82 7.72
C CYS A 40 27.95 -26.94 7.62
N ASN A 41 27.14 -26.94 6.55
CA ASN A 41 26.16 -27.96 6.17
C ASN A 41 25.28 -28.55 7.29
N ARG A 42 24.10 -27.96 7.51
CA ARG A 42 22.90 -28.74 7.82
C ARG A 42 22.28 -29.28 6.51
N VAL A 43 22.96 -30.29 5.96
CA VAL A 43 22.55 -31.16 4.84
C VAL A 43 22.41 -30.51 3.44
N ILE A 44 23.54 -30.50 2.72
CA ILE A 44 23.72 -30.59 1.25
C ILE A 44 22.55 -30.12 0.36
N GLN A 45 22.62 -28.85 -0.10
CA GLN A 45 22.15 -28.43 -1.43
C GLN A 45 23.17 -27.45 -2.05
N PRO A 46 23.32 -27.40 -3.40
CA PRO A 46 24.32 -26.53 -4.04
C PRO A 46 24.08 -25.03 -3.87
N ASP A 47 22.85 -24.62 -3.55
CA ASP A 47 22.38 -23.24 -3.59
C ASP A 47 22.22 -22.61 -2.18
N ALA A 48 22.95 -23.12 -1.20
CA ALA A 48 22.71 -22.84 0.22
C ALA A 48 23.17 -21.44 0.67
N ARG A 49 22.20 -20.64 1.16
CA ARG A 49 22.36 -19.27 1.70
C ARG A 49 23.00 -19.27 3.10
N PRO A 50 23.66 -18.16 3.54
CA PRO A 50 24.27 -18.07 4.87
C PRO A 50 23.27 -18.35 6.00
N ASN A 51 23.69 -18.92 7.13
CA ASN A 51 22.80 -19.24 8.25
C ASN A 51 23.41 -18.82 9.58
N PHE A 52 22.77 -17.83 10.22
CA PHE A 52 23.07 -17.32 11.55
C PHE A 52 21.81 -17.29 12.44
N SER A 53 20.84 -18.20 12.20
CA SER A 53 19.61 -18.24 13.01
C SER A 53 19.88 -18.49 14.48
N ASN A 54 19.29 -17.68 15.36
CA ASN A 54 19.45 -17.70 16.82
C ASN A 54 20.87 -17.39 17.33
N GLU A 55 21.74 -16.82 16.49
CA GLU A 55 23.06 -16.33 16.89
C GLU A 55 22.96 -14.99 17.62
N ASN A 56 23.93 -14.68 18.49
CA ASN A 56 24.06 -13.35 19.09
C ASN A 56 25.10 -12.49 18.36
N LEU A 57 24.63 -11.48 17.64
CA LEU A 57 25.38 -10.49 16.86
C LEU A 57 25.15 -9.05 17.36
N ALA A 58 24.76 -8.85 18.63
CA ALA A 58 24.51 -7.51 19.17
C ALA A 58 25.75 -6.60 19.05
N GLU A 59 25.58 -5.33 18.68
CA GLU A 59 26.67 -4.36 18.46
C GLU A 59 27.73 -4.80 17.42
N ILE A 60 27.38 -5.74 16.51
CA ILE A 60 28.25 -6.10 15.38
C ILE A 60 28.29 -4.97 14.33
N ILE A 61 29.40 -4.83 13.62
CA ILE A 61 29.51 -3.92 12.47
C ILE A 61 29.69 -4.77 11.20
N LEU A 62 28.72 -4.68 10.27
CA LEU A 62 28.67 -5.39 8.99
C LEU A 62 28.58 -4.45 7.77
N THR A 63 28.88 -3.15 7.90
CA THR A 63 28.73 -2.15 6.83
C THR A 63 29.26 -2.63 5.46
N HIS A 64 28.49 -2.43 4.39
CA HIS A 64 28.81 -2.85 3.00
C HIS A 64 28.86 -4.37 2.75
N SER A 65 28.26 -5.20 3.60
CA SER A 65 28.26 -6.67 3.45
C SER A 65 27.13 -7.20 2.57
N ASN A 66 27.37 -8.33 1.91
CA ASN A 66 26.32 -9.12 1.28
C ASN A 66 25.86 -10.26 2.20
N LEU A 67 24.56 -10.26 2.52
CA LEU A 67 23.82 -11.29 3.27
C LEU A 67 22.55 -11.72 2.49
N TYR A 68 22.58 -11.62 1.16
CA TYR A 68 21.47 -12.01 0.28
C TYR A 68 20.95 -13.40 0.64
N GLY A 69 19.66 -13.47 0.93
CA GLY A 69 18.96 -14.71 1.26
C GLY A 69 19.29 -15.34 2.61
N ALA A 70 20.14 -14.73 3.44
CA ALA A 70 20.63 -15.34 4.67
C ALA A 70 19.49 -15.72 5.64
N ASN A 71 19.62 -16.86 6.30
CA ASN A 71 18.75 -17.26 7.40
C ASN A 71 19.25 -16.64 8.71
N LEU A 72 18.53 -15.61 9.17
CA LEU A 72 18.82 -14.77 10.33
C LEU A 72 17.64 -14.81 11.34
N SER A 73 16.86 -15.90 11.34
CA SER A 73 15.67 -16.01 12.17
C SER A 73 16.04 -16.12 13.64
N GLY A 74 15.43 -15.29 14.51
CA GLY A 74 15.74 -15.25 15.94
C GLY A 74 17.14 -14.69 16.27
N THR A 75 17.88 -14.18 15.29
CA THR A 75 19.21 -13.59 15.51
C THR A 75 19.09 -12.30 16.31
N ASN A 76 19.98 -12.10 17.28
CA ASN A 76 20.05 -10.84 18.03
C ASN A 76 21.05 -9.88 17.35
N PHE A 77 20.57 -8.76 16.87
CA PHE A 77 21.31 -7.66 16.25
C PHE A 77 21.26 -6.38 17.08
N SER A 78 20.75 -6.38 18.33
CA SER A 78 20.56 -5.14 19.09
C SER A 78 21.79 -4.22 19.09
N GLY A 79 21.62 -2.95 18.72
CA GLY A 79 22.70 -1.96 18.59
C GLY A 79 23.71 -2.20 17.44
N ALA A 80 23.46 -3.13 16.53
CA ALA A 80 24.36 -3.41 15.41
C ALA A 80 24.37 -2.29 14.35
N THR A 81 25.43 -2.25 13.55
CA THR A 81 25.57 -1.37 12.39
C THR A 81 25.56 -2.18 11.11
N LEU A 82 24.44 -2.13 10.39
CA LEU A 82 24.13 -2.87 9.17
C LEU A 82 23.99 -1.95 7.94
N ILE A 83 24.61 -0.76 7.97
CA ILE A 83 24.50 0.25 6.90
C ILE A 83 24.96 -0.31 5.54
N ASP A 84 24.20 -0.06 4.48
CA ASP A 84 24.50 -0.49 3.10
C ASP A 84 24.76 -2.01 2.99
N VAL A 85 23.97 -2.82 3.70
CA VAL A 85 24.01 -4.29 3.63
C VAL A 85 22.93 -4.80 2.67
N ASP A 86 23.26 -5.79 1.85
CA ASP A 86 22.24 -6.54 1.09
C ASP A 86 21.66 -7.66 1.94
N LEU A 87 20.42 -7.48 2.40
CA LEU A 87 19.58 -8.46 3.11
C LEU A 87 18.39 -8.91 2.24
N SER A 88 18.45 -8.73 0.92
CA SER A 88 17.35 -9.12 0.03
C SER A 88 17.01 -10.60 0.19
N TYR A 89 15.73 -10.93 0.28
CA TYR A 89 15.22 -12.29 0.51
C TYR A 89 15.74 -12.98 1.79
N ALA A 90 16.39 -12.27 2.72
CA ALA A 90 16.84 -12.84 3.99
C ALA A 90 15.65 -13.20 4.90
N ASN A 91 15.81 -14.23 5.73
CA ASN A 91 14.82 -14.61 6.73
C ASN A 91 15.20 -14.05 8.10
N LEU A 92 14.65 -12.90 8.47
CA LEU A 92 14.86 -12.20 9.75
C LEU A 92 13.70 -12.46 10.73
N SER A 93 12.91 -13.52 10.53
CA SER A 93 11.72 -13.76 11.35
C SER A 93 12.06 -13.96 12.83
N GLY A 94 11.40 -13.22 13.71
CA GLY A 94 11.70 -13.19 15.15
C GLY A 94 13.06 -12.58 15.53
N ALA A 95 13.81 -11.97 14.60
CA ALA A 95 15.07 -11.32 14.91
C ALA A 95 14.88 -10.11 15.83
N THR A 96 15.84 -9.86 16.72
CA THR A 96 15.86 -8.65 17.57
C THR A 96 16.79 -7.63 16.93
N LEU A 97 16.24 -6.53 16.43
CA LEU A 97 16.94 -5.45 15.71
C LEU A 97 16.80 -4.12 16.49
N VAL A 98 16.68 -4.18 17.82
CA VAL A 98 16.48 -3.02 18.68
C VAL A 98 17.66 -2.05 18.56
N ASP A 99 17.39 -0.75 18.40
CA ASP A 99 18.41 0.30 18.21
C ASP A 99 19.43 0.00 17.08
N THR A 100 19.07 -0.83 16.08
CA THR A 100 19.97 -1.22 14.98
C THR A 100 20.01 -0.14 13.89
N ASP A 101 21.21 0.19 13.43
CA ASP A 101 21.41 1.10 12.30
C ASP A 101 21.35 0.32 10.98
N LEU A 102 20.22 0.42 10.29
CA LEU A 102 19.87 -0.25 9.03
C LEU A 102 19.91 0.72 7.84
N ARG A 103 20.54 1.89 7.97
CA ARG A 103 20.47 2.92 6.91
C ARG A 103 21.01 2.44 5.57
N ASP A 104 20.34 2.82 4.50
CA ASP A 104 20.68 2.44 3.11
C ASP A 104 20.71 0.91 2.85
N THR A 105 20.19 0.07 3.77
CA THR A 105 20.12 -1.39 3.63
C THR A 105 19.11 -1.81 2.55
N ASN A 106 19.41 -2.89 1.83
CA ASN A 106 18.43 -3.53 0.96
C ASN A 106 17.75 -4.71 1.68
N LEU A 107 16.48 -4.54 2.07
CA LEU A 107 15.63 -5.58 2.67
C LEU A 107 14.52 -6.05 1.71
N TYR A 108 14.72 -5.89 0.39
CA TYR A 108 13.78 -6.32 -0.65
C TYR A 108 13.38 -7.80 -0.48
N HIS A 109 12.08 -8.08 -0.35
CA HIS A 109 11.53 -9.42 -0.08
C HIS A 109 12.04 -10.12 1.20
N ALA A 110 12.67 -9.41 2.14
CA ALA A 110 13.09 -10.00 3.41
C ALA A 110 11.88 -10.39 4.28
N ASN A 111 11.97 -11.52 4.98
CA ASN A 111 10.94 -11.94 5.94
C ASN A 111 11.25 -11.35 7.33
N LEU A 112 10.59 -10.26 7.69
CA LEU A 112 10.71 -9.62 9.01
C LEU A 112 9.66 -10.12 10.01
N SER A 113 8.86 -11.14 9.68
CA SER A 113 7.71 -11.56 10.51
C SER A 113 8.07 -11.73 11.99
N SER A 114 7.35 -11.03 12.89
CA SER A 114 7.60 -11.02 14.34
C SER A 114 8.99 -10.52 14.80
N ALA A 115 9.75 -9.85 13.93
CA ALA A 115 10.99 -9.17 14.31
C ALA A 115 10.70 -7.92 15.15
N ASN A 116 11.66 -7.53 15.98
CA ASN A 116 11.58 -6.33 16.80
C ASN A 116 12.50 -5.23 16.26
N LEU A 117 11.93 -4.17 15.70
CA LEU A 117 12.62 -3.00 15.13
C LEU A 117 12.62 -1.77 16.06
N SER A 118 12.18 -1.87 17.32
CA SER A 118 12.14 -0.73 18.26
C SER A 118 13.43 0.10 18.27
N GLY A 119 13.34 1.41 18.07
CA GLY A 119 14.49 2.32 18.00
C GLY A 119 15.41 2.18 16.76
N ALA A 120 15.17 1.24 15.84
CA ALA A 120 16.02 1.04 14.67
C ALA A 120 15.93 2.20 13.65
N ASP A 121 17.02 2.41 12.90
CA ASP A 121 17.11 3.44 11.86
C ASP A 121 17.11 2.80 10.46
N LEU A 122 15.94 2.81 9.79
CA LEU A 122 15.72 2.29 8.44
C LEU A 122 15.65 3.43 7.39
N THR A 123 16.33 4.56 7.63
CA THR A 123 16.40 5.65 6.65
C THR A 123 16.98 5.13 5.33
N ASN A 124 16.35 5.47 4.20
CA ASN A 124 16.69 5.01 2.84
C ASN A 124 16.68 3.49 2.60
N THR A 125 16.13 2.68 3.52
CA THR A 125 16.07 1.22 3.33
C THR A 125 15.06 0.84 2.24
N CYS A 126 15.45 -0.07 1.33
CA CYS A 126 14.51 -0.72 0.42
C CYS A 126 13.75 -1.85 1.15
N LEU A 127 12.42 -1.80 1.16
CA LEU A 127 11.55 -2.73 1.90
C LEU A 127 10.43 -3.30 1.03
N ASP A 128 10.49 -3.12 -0.29
CA ASP A 128 9.46 -3.63 -1.19
C ASP A 128 9.43 -5.18 -1.17
N GLY A 129 8.23 -5.75 -1.13
CA GLY A 129 7.97 -7.18 -0.96
C GLY A 129 8.24 -7.74 0.45
N ALA A 130 8.84 -6.99 1.37
CA ALA A 130 9.22 -7.46 2.70
C ALA A 130 7.99 -7.81 3.57
N ILE A 131 8.09 -8.88 4.36
CA ILE A 131 6.96 -9.41 5.15
C ILE A 131 6.92 -8.77 6.54
N PHE A 132 5.91 -7.93 6.80
CA PHE A 132 5.77 -7.12 8.03
C PHE A 132 4.80 -7.68 9.09
N LYS A 133 4.33 -8.93 8.97
CA LYS A 133 3.34 -9.51 9.90
C LYS A 133 3.90 -9.57 11.33
N ASN A 134 3.17 -8.97 12.28
CA ASN A 134 3.51 -8.88 13.71
C ASN A 134 4.86 -8.20 14.00
N VAL A 135 5.39 -7.35 13.10
CA VAL A 135 6.63 -6.61 13.36
C VAL A 135 6.41 -5.58 14.47
N ILE A 136 7.28 -5.58 15.47
CA ILE A 136 7.24 -4.61 16.57
C ILE A 136 8.00 -3.35 16.12
N ILE A 137 7.31 -2.21 16.17
CA ILE A 137 7.78 -0.87 15.79
C ILE A 137 7.34 0.07 16.92
N ASP A 138 8.20 1.01 17.32
CA ASP A 138 7.89 2.04 18.31
C ASP A 138 8.02 3.47 17.74
N ASP A 139 7.75 4.46 18.59
CA ASP A 139 7.80 5.89 18.30
C ASP A 139 9.21 6.40 17.92
N LYS A 140 10.26 5.64 18.26
CA LYS A 140 11.66 5.96 17.96
C LYS A 140 12.15 5.34 16.66
N THR A 141 11.44 4.34 16.14
CA THR A 141 11.84 3.58 14.95
C THR A 141 11.74 4.47 13.71
N LYS A 142 12.88 4.79 13.08
CA LYS A 142 12.90 5.64 11.87
C LYS A 142 12.65 4.78 10.63
N ILE A 143 11.38 4.54 10.32
CA ILE A 143 10.95 3.81 9.14
C ILE A 143 10.07 4.68 8.25
N HIS A 144 10.11 4.47 6.93
CA HIS A 144 9.17 5.14 6.04
C HIS A 144 7.74 4.71 6.40
N LYS A 145 6.89 5.68 6.76
CA LYS A 145 5.56 5.49 7.38
C LYS A 145 4.58 4.60 6.57
N LYS A 146 4.74 4.48 5.25
CA LYS A 146 4.19 3.38 4.41
C LYS A 146 4.26 2.01 5.11
N TYR A 147 5.39 1.64 5.71
CA TYR A 147 5.59 0.34 6.34
C TYR A 147 4.97 0.24 7.75
N TYR A 148 4.80 1.36 8.44
CA TYR A 148 3.96 1.42 9.65
C TYR A 148 2.50 1.10 9.30
N LEU A 149 1.95 1.71 8.25
CA LEU A 149 0.62 1.38 7.74
C LEU A 149 0.50 -0.08 7.27
N ILE A 150 1.51 -0.62 6.58
CA ILE A 150 1.53 -2.04 6.19
C ILE A 150 1.47 -2.95 7.42
N SER A 151 2.24 -2.65 8.48
CA SER A 151 2.17 -3.40 9.76
C SER A 151 0.76 -3.35 10.36
N GLN A 152 0.17 -2.15 10.46
CA GLN A 152 -1.19 -1.95 10.98
C GLN A 152 -2.26 -2.73 10.18
N ILE A 153 -2.16 -2.75 8.84
CA ILE A 153 -3.06 -3.51 7.96
C ILE A 153 -2.90 -5.03 8.17
N LEU A 154 -1.67 -5.51 8.36
CA LEU A 154 -1.37 -6.93 8.53
C LEU A 154 -1.77 -7.47 9.91
N ASN A 155 -1.72 -6.63 10.94
CA ASN A 155 -1.95 -7.02 12.34
C ASN A 155 -3.43 -6.85 12.79
N GLU A 156 -4.32 -6.37 11.90
CA GLU A 156 -5.71 -5.99 12.21
C GLU A 156 -5.85 -4.91 13.32
N GLU A 157 -4.78 -4.13 13.57
CA GLU A 157 -4.73 -3.06 14.60
C GLU A 157 -5.60 -1.84 14.26
N VAL A 158 -6.02 -1.73 13.00
CA VAL A 158 -6.90 -0.65 12.50
C VAL A 158 -8.16 -1.28 11.90
N VAL A 159 -9.32 -0.65 12.13
CA VAL A 159 -10.57 -0.98 11.42
C VAL A 159 -10.49 -0.38 10.00
N VAL A 160 -9.77 -1.06 9.11
CA VAL A 160 -9.41 -0.57 7.76
C VAL A 160 -10.62 -0.62 6.81
N VAL A 161 -11.52 0.35 6.95
CA VAL A 161 -12.64 0.53 5.99
C VAL A 161 -12.24 1.43 4.82
N ASN A 162 -11.24 2.31 4.96
CA ASN A 162 -10.93 3.27 3.90
C ASN A 162 -9.43 3.64 3.81
N LEU A 163 -8.84 3.25 2.67
CA LEU A 163 -7.47 3.44 2.19
C LEU A 163 -7.46 4.14 0.81
N PHE A 164 -8.41 5.04 0.54
CA PHE A 164 -8.49 5.74 -0.76
C PHE A 164 -7.16 6.42 -1.09
N GLY A 165 -6.67 6.23 -2.32
CA GLY A 165 -5.53 6.97 -2.86
C GLY A 165 -4.17 6.67 -2.21
N VAL A 166 -4.11 5.69 -1.30
CA VAL A 166 -2.90 5.35 -0.54
C VAL A 166 -1.76 4.87 -1.45
N ASP A 167 -0.52 5.09 -1.02
CA ASP A 167 0.66 4.55 -1.69
C ASP A 167 1.11 3.24 -1.02
N LEU A 168 0.87 2.13 -1.72
CA LEU A 168 1.21 0.76 -1.32
C LEU A 168 1.93 0.03 -2.47
N ILE A 169 2.66 0.78 -3.32
CA ILE A 169 3.48 0.22 -4.40
C ILE A 169 4.47 -0.79 -3.81
N GLY A 170 4.61 -1.98 -4.40
CA GLY A 170 5.51 -3.04 -3.93
C GLY A 170 5.20 -3.58 -2.53
N ALA A 171 4.10 -3.17 -1.87
CA ALA A 171 3.79 -3.60 -0.51
C ALA A 171 3.46 -5.09 -0.45
N ASN A 172 3.79 -5.74 0.67
CA ASN A 172 3.36 -7.10 0.95
C ASN A 172 2.20 -7.10 1.96
N LEU A 173 1.05 -7.52 1.48
CA LEU A 173 -0.24 -7.59 2.17
C LEU A 173 -0.78 -9.05 2.13
N ASP A 174 0.11 -10.02 2.01
CA ASP A 174 -0.21 -11.46 2.07
C ASP A 174 -0.84 -11.79 3.44
N GLY A 175 -2.10 -12.23 3.42
CA GLY A 175 -2.91 -12.48 4.62
C GLY A 175 -3.74 -11.30 5.15
N ALA A 176 -3.61 -10.10 4.59
CA ALA A 176 -4.34 -8.92 5.07
C ALA A 176 -5.87 -9.08 4.97
N ASN A 177 -6.59 -8.53 5.95
CA ASN A 177 -8.04 -8.51 5.98
C ASN A 177 -8.58 -7.15 5.52
N LEU A 178 -8.69 -6.99 4.21
CA LEU A 178 -9.19 -5.80 3.52
C LEU A 178 -10.66 -5.95 3.10
N THR A 179 -11.44 -6.71 3.89
CA THR A 179 -12.86 -6.98 3.62
C THR A 179 -13.67 -5.69 3.71
N LYS A 180 -14.30 -5.28 2.60
CA LYS A 180 -14.97 -3.97 2.42
C LYS A 180 -14.05 -2.74 2.45
N ALA A 181 -12.73 -2.88 2.43
CA ALA A 181 -11.84 -1.72 2.39
C ALA A 181 -12.04 -0.91 1.09
N ASN A 182 -12.17 0.40 1.20
CA ASN A 182 -12.15 1.33 0.08
C ASN A 182 -10.70 1.68 -0.27
N LEU A 183 -10.16 1.00 -1.27
CA LEU A 183 -8.86 1.17 -1.90
C LEU A 183 -8.97 1.92 -3.24
N SER A 184 -10.04 2.69 -3.46
CA SER A 184 -10.24 3.40 -4.72
C SER A 184 -9.10 4.38 -4.98
N ASN A 185 -8.64 4.50 -6.23
CA ASN A 185 -7.46 5.28 -6.63
C ASN A 185 -6.13 4.91 -5.90
N ALA A 186 -6.07 3.85 -5.10
CA ALA A 186 -4.84 3.44 -4.43
C ALA A 186 -3.75 3.03 -5.45
N LYS A 187 -2.49 3.36 -5.14
CA LYS A 187 -1.33 2.87 -5.88
C LYS A 187 -0.93 1.52 -5.31
N LEU A 188 -1.25 0.46 -6.04
CA LEU A 188 -1.04 -0.94 -5.68
C LEU A 188 -0.19 -1.65 -6.77
N HIS A 189 0.62 -0.88 -7.50
CA HIS A 189 1.55 -1.40 -8.50
C HIS A 189 2.53 -2.36 -7.83
N GLU A 190 2.74 -3.54 -8.42
CA GLU A 190 3.58 -4.61 -7.85
C GLU A 190 3.17 -5.08 -6.43
N VAL A 191 1.96 -4.73 -5.94
CA VAL A 191 1.51 -5.18 -4.61
C VAL A 191 1.40 -6.70 -4.57
N ARG A 192 1.77 -7.28 -3.43
CA ARG A 192 1.59 -8.70 -3.14
C ARG A 192 0.40 -8.87 -2.21
N VAL A 193 -0.63 -9.55 -2.68
CA VAL A 193 -1.88 -9.85 -1.96
C VAL A 193 -2.26 -11.31 -2.23
N ASN A 194 -1.24 -12.17 -2.23
CA ASN A 194 -1.31 -13.55 -2.67
C ASN A 194 -1.40 -14.51 -1.47
N ASN A 195 -2.12 -15.62 -1.61
CA ASN A 195 -2.16 -16.64 -0.55
C ASN A 195 -0.91 -17.54 -0.65
N ALA A 196 0.26 -16.96 -0.39
CA ALA A 196 1.49 -17.71 -0.21
C ALA A 196 1.37 -18.51 1.08
N SER A 197 1.58 -19.82 0.98
CA SER A 197 1.92 -20.62 2.15
C SER A 197 3.21 -20.05 2.72
N ASN A 198 3.15 -19.45 3.91
CA ASN A 198 4.34 -19.13 4.66
C ASN A 198 5.03 -20.47 4.97
N ILE A 199 6.11 -20.78 4.25
CA ILE A 199 6.81 -22.08 4.33
C ILE A 199 7.34 -22.42 5.73
N TYR A 200 7.25 -21.47 6.67
CA TYR A 200 7.66 -21.60 8.06
C TYR A 200 6.48 -21.72 9.05
N GLN A 201 5.22 -21.58 8.63
CA GLN A 201 4.03 -21.69 9.51
C GLN A 201 2.84 -22.36 8.80
N ASN A 202 2.19 -23.32 9.46
CA ASN A 202 1.05 -24.09 8.93
C ASN A 202 -0.26 -23.28 8.72
N GLU A 203 -0.21 -21.95 8.79
CA GLU A 203 -1.35 -21.07 8.52
C GLU A 203 -1.42 -20.72 7.03
N ILE A 204 -2.47 -21.18 6.34
CA ILE A 204 -2.82 -20.66 5.01
C ILE A 204 -3.43 -19.27 5.22
N LEU A 205 -2.58 -18.25 5.21
CA LEU A 205 -3.01 -16.86 5.20
C LEU A 205 -3.69 -16.55 3.85
N ILE A 206 -4.93 -16.07 3.92
CA ILE A 206 -5.74 -15.72 2.75
C ILE A 206 -5.98 -14.22 2.80
N THR A 207 -5.48 -13.47 1.81
CA THR A 207 -5.83 -12.05 1.69
C THR A 207 -7.30 -11.92 1.31
N ARG A 208 -8.06 -11.21 2.13
CA ARG A 208 -9.51 -11.03 1.97
C ARG A 208 -9.79 -9.65 1.39
N LEU A 209 -10.22 -9.59 0.14
CA LEU A 209 -10.68 -8.37 -0.56
C LEU A 209 -12.17 -8.45 -0.90
N LYS A 210 -12.91 -9.31 -0.19
CA LYS A 210 -14.34 -9.55 -0.41
C LYS A 210 -15.11 -8.24 -0.19
N LYS A 211 -15.87 -7.82 -1.20
CA LYS A 211 -16.57 -6.52 -1.24
C LYS A 211 -15.69 -5.28 -1.08
N ALA A 212 -14.36 -5.37 -1.26
CA ALA A 212 -13.50 -4.19 -1.31
C ALA A 212 -13.90 -3.27 -2.48
N ILE A 213 -13.73 -1.96 -2.31
CA ILE A 213 -13.95 -0.96 -3.35
C ILE A 213 -12.58 -0.56 -3.88
N LEU A 214 -12.24 -0.99 -5.09
CA LEU A 214 -10.96 -0.85 -5.78
C LEU A 214 -11.13 -0.03 -7.08
N THR A 215 -12.15 0.82 -7.13
CA THR A 215 -12.50 1.65 -8.29
C THR A 215 -11.31 2.55 -8.68
N GLU A 216 -10.93 2.55 -9.96
CA GLU A 216 -9.74 3.25 -10.48
C GLU A 216 -8.39 2.91 -9.77
N ALA A 217 -8.31 1.84 -8.99
CA ALA A 217 -7.06 1.44 -8.34
C ALA A 217 -6.01 1.00 -9.37
N ASN A 218 -4.74 1.36 -9.14
CA ASN A 218 -3.65 0.91 -9.99
C ASN A 218 -3.03 -0.39 -9.44
N LEU A 219 -3.45 -1.52 -9.99
CA LEU A 219 -3.01 -2.89 -9.68
C LEU A 219 -2.12 -3.48 -10.81
N GLU A 220 -1.46 -2.62 -11.59
CA GLU A 220 -0.50 -3.04 -12.62
C GLU A 220 0.62 -3.90 -12.01
N ASN A 221 0.94 -5.04 -12.62
CA ASN A 221 1.88 -6.05 -12.11
C ASN A 221 1.53 -6.62 -10.71
N ALA A 222 0.34 -6.36 -10.16
CA ALA A 222 -0.04 -6.85 -8.83
C ALA A 222 -0.17 -8.39 -8.79
N ASN A 223 0.30 -9.01 -7.71
CA ASN A 223 0.10 -10.44 -7.46
C ASN A 223 -1.14 -10.67 -6.59
N LEU A 224 -2.28 -10.86 -7.26
CA LEU A 224 -3.60 -11.17 -6.72
C LEU A 224 -3.90 -12.69 -6.71
N SER A 225 -2.89 -13.54 -6.91
CA SER A 225 -3.10 -14.98 -7.03
C SER A 225 -3.73 -15.57 -5.75
N ARG A 226 -4.80 -16.36 -5.95
CA ARG A 226 -5.65 -16.97 -4.91
C ARG A 226 -6.47 -15.99 -4.04
N ALA A 227 -6.37 -14.68 -4.23
CA ALA A 227 -7.08 -13.69 -3.41
C ALA A 227 -8.62 -13.87 -3.42
N ASP A 228 -9.27 -13.57 -2.31
CA ASP A 228 -10.74 -13.58 -2.23
C ASP A 228 -11.33 -12.21 -2.57
N LEU A 229 -11.68 -12.00 -3.84
CA LEU A 229 -12.23 -10.76 -4.41
C LEU A 229 -13.76 -10.83 -4.60
N ARG A 230 -14.46 -11.74 -3.89
CA ARG A 230 -15.90 -11.98 -4.10
C ARG A 230 -16.72 -10.71 -3.88
N GLY A 231 -17.43 -10.27 -4.92
CA GLY A 231 -18.26 -9.06 -4.86
C GLY A 231 -17.49 -7.75 -4.70
N ALA A 232 -16.20 -7.72 -4.98
CA ALA A 232 -15.41 -6.47 -5.02
C ALA A 232 -15.83 -5.58 -6.21
N ASP A 233 -15.66 -4.27 -6.06
CA ASP A 233 -15.84 -3.28 -7.13
C ASP A 233 -14.47 -2.87 -7.67
N LEU A 234 -14.11 -3.36 -8.84
CA LEU A 234 -12.87 -3.10 -9.60
C LEU A 234 -13.17 -2.22 -10.83
N THR A 235 -14.26 -1.44 -10.81
CA THR A 235 -14.67 -0.58 -11.93
C THR A 235 -13.52 0.34 -12.34
N GLU A 236 -13.18 0.36 -13.63
CA GLU A 236 -12.08 1.14 -14.22
C GLU A 236 -10.68 0.93 -13.57
N ALA A 237 -10.48 -0.15 -12.81
CA ALA A 237 -9.16 -0.49 -12.25
C ALA A 237 -8.15 -0.87 -13.34
N ASN A 238 -6.87 -0.52 -13.14
CA ASN A 238 -5.78 -0.97 -13.98
C ASN A 238 -5.20 -2.27 -13.43
N LEU A 239 -5.41 -3.38 -14.13
CA LEU A 239 -4.94 -4.73 -13.82
C LEU A 239 -3.99 -5.26 -14.92
N THR A 240 -3.33 -4.35 -15.65
CA THR A 240 -2.36 -4.70 -16.70
C THR A 240 -1.28 -5.61 -16.12
N GLU A 241 -1.03 -6.75 -16.79
CA GLU A 241 -0.04 -7.77 -16.41
C GLU A 241 -0.21 -8.35 -14.98
N ALA A 242 -1.33 -8.07 -14.31
CA ALA A 242 -1.61 -8.57 -12.97
C ALA A 242 -1.78 -10.11 -12.93
N ASN A 243 -1.21 -10.75 -11.91
CA ASN A 243 -1.36 -12.18 -11.70
C ASN A 243 -2.58 -12.48 -10.82
N LEU A 244 -3.67 -12.96 -11.43
CA LEU A 244 -4.91 -13.35 -10.74
C LEU A 244 -5.02 -14.87 -10.53
N GLU A 245 -3.98 -15.69 -10.76
CA GLU A 245 -4.11 -17.15 -10.81
C GLU A 245 -4.88 -17.75 -9.61
N ASN A 246 -5.94 -18.53 -9.87
CA ASN A 246 -6.83 -19.13 -8.87
C ASN A 246 -7.63 -18.14 -7.98
N ALA A 247 -7.59 -16.83 -8.21
CA ALA A 247 -8.36 -15.84 -7.45
C ALA A 247 -9.88 -16.06 -7.56
N ASN A 248 -10.62 -15.49 -6.63
CA ASN A 248 -12.08 -15.62 -6.56
C ASN A 248 -12.80 -14.28 -6.81
N LEU A 249 -13.02 -13.97 -8.07
CA LEU A 249 -13.76 -12.80 -8.57
C LEU A 249 -15.28 -13.02 -8.65
N SER A 250 -15.83 -14.09 -8.05
CA SER A 250 -17.27 -14.36 -8.20
C SER A 250 -18.13 -13.19 -7.69
N ARG A 251 -19.04 -12.70 -8.53
CA ARG A 251 -19.88 -11.49 -8.33
C ARG A 251 -19.14 -10.16 -8.28
N ALA A 252 -17.84 -10.11 -8.57
CA ALA A 252 -17.13 -8.83 -8.67
C ALA A 252 -17.61 -8.01 -9.87
N ASP A 253 -17.60 -6.68 -9.75
CA ASP A 253 -17.76 -5.78 -10.89
C ASP A 253 -16.38 -5.33 -11.36
N LEU A 254 -16.07 -5.51 -12.64
CA LEU A 254 -14.83 -5.09 -13.28
C LEU A 254 -15.15 -4.15 -14.46
N THR A 255 -16.31 -3.48 -14.47
CA THR A 255 -16.75 -2.70 -15.62
C THR A 255 -15.70 -1.69 -16.07
N GLY A 256 -15.30 -1.76 -17.33
CA GLY A 256 -14.28 -0.87 -17.91
C GLY A 256 -12.85 -1.09 -17.41
N ALA A 257 -12.58 -2.09 -16.57
CA ALA A 257 -11.23 -2.38 -16.09
C ALA A 257 -10.29 -2.81 -17.24
N ASN A 258 -9.00 -2.50 -17.09
CA ASN A 258 -7.96 -2.90 -18.04
C ASN A 258 -7.25 -4.15 -17.54
N LEU A 259 -7.47 -5.31 -18.17
CA LEU A 259 -6.87 -6.60 -17.81
C LEU A 259 -5.82 -7.08 -18.84
N ARG A 260 -5.28 -6.18 -19.67
CA ARG A 260 -4.31 -6.52 -20.73
C ARG A 260 -3.13 -7.33 -20.19
N GLY A 261 -2.84 -8.47 -20.80
CA GLY A 261 -1.73 -9.35 -20.40
C GLY A 261 -1.87 -10.03 -19.03
N SER A 262 -2.99 -9.86 -18.32
CA SER A 262 -3.20 -10.44 -16.98
C SER A 262 -3.29 -11.98 -17.01
N ASN A 263 -2.89 -12.64 -15.92
CA ASN A 263 -3.02 -14.08 -15.78
C ASN A 263 -4.33 -14.46 -15.06
N LEU A 264 -5.37 -14.77 -15.82
CA LEU A 264 -6.67 -15.23 -15.30
C LEU A 264 -6.78 -16.75 -15.13
N THR A 265 -5.67 -17.49 -15.24
CA THR A 265 -5.66 -18.95 -15.16
C THR A 265 -6.34 -19.44 -13.88
N ARG A 266 -7.29 -20.37 -14.05
CA ARG A 266 -8.10 -20.98 -12.98
C ARG A 266 -8.95 -20.02 -12.11
N CYS A 267 -9.02 -18.72 -12.38
CA CYS A 267 -9.88 -17.76 -11.65
C CYS A 267 -11.33 -18.24 -11.54
N ARG A 268 -11.99 -18.04 -10.39
CA ARG A 268 -13.44 -18.24 -10.25
C ARG A 268 -14.14 -16.92 -10.55
N ILE A 269 -14.92 -16.86 -11.64
CA ILE A 269 -15.49 -15.62 -12.18
C ILE A 269 -17.02 -15.68 -12.36
N ARG A 270 -17.69 -16.67 -11.76
CA ARG A 270 -19.15 -16.85 -11.84
C ARG A 270 -19.88 -15.59 -11.37
N ASP A 271 -20.89 -15.16 -12.11
CA ASP A 271 -21.71 -13.96 -11.86
C ASP A 271 -20.91 -12.62 -11.92
N ALA A 272 -19.65 -12.62 -12.40
CA ALA A 272 -18.83 -11.40 -12.47
C ALA A 272 -19.20 -10.52 -13.67
N ASN A 273 -19.05 -9.20 -13.52
CA ASN A 273 -19.35 -8.22 -14.55
C ASN A 273 -18.07 -7.70 -15.22
N PHE A 274 -17.72 -8.23 -16.39
CA PHE A 274 -16.59 -7.75 -17.22
C PHE A 274 -17.07 -6.86 -18.38
N SER A 275 -18.17 -6.13 -18.21
CA SER A 275 -18.67 -5.28 -19.30
C SER A 275 -17.64 -4.20 -19.68
N LYS A 276 -17.39 -4.02 -20.98
CA LYS A 276 -16.37 -3.08 -21.51
C LYS A 276 -14.92 -3.31 -21.04
N VAL A 277 -14.59 -4.43 -20.40
CA VAL A 277 -13.21 -4.76 -19.98
C VAL A 277 -12.26 -4.87 -21.17
N ASP A 278 -11.02 -4.45 -21.02
CA ASP A 278 -9.97 -4.71 -22.01
C ASP A 278 -9.23 -6.01 -21.71
N PHE A 279 -9.49 -7.06 -22.51
CA PHE A 279 -8.80 -8.36 -22.45
C PHE A 279 -7.74 -8.54 -23.54
N ARG A 280 -7.36 -7.50 -24.29
CA ARG A 280 -6.33 -7.64 -25.34
C ARG A 280 -5.05 -8.26 -24.77
N ASN A 281 -4.44 -9.18 -25.51
CA ASN A 281 -3.25 -9.94 -25.11
C ASN A 281 -3.43 -10.84 -23.86
N THR A 282 -4.67 -11.12 -23.42
CA THR A 282 -4.95 -11.94 -22.23
C THR A 282 -5.12 -13.42 -22.58
N ASP A 283 -4.63 -14.32 -21.73
CA ASP A 283 -4.85 -15.77 -21.87
C ASP A 283 -6.10 -16.22 -21.08
N LEU A 284 -7.23 -16.34 -21.78
CA LEU A 284 -8.48 -16.87 -21.24
C LEU A 284 -8.65 -18.37 -21.52
N SER A 285 -7.71 -19.06 -22.18
CA SER A 285 -7.88 -20.45 -22.64
C SER A 285 -8.30 -21.42 -21.52
N ASN A 286 -7.74 -21.25 -20.32
CA ASN A 286 -7.99 -22.06 -19.14
C ASN A 286 -9.26 -21.65 -18.34
N THR A 287 -10.21 -20.93 -18.96
CA THR A 287 -11.40 -20.38 -18.28
C THR A 287 -12.76 -20.88 -18.81
N LYS A 288 -12.80 -21.87 -19.72
CA LYS A 288 -14.03 -22.36 -20.42
C LYS A 288 -15.27 -22.48 -19.53
N THR A 289 -15.18 -23.30 -18.47
CA THR A 289 -16.28 -23.60 -17.53
C THR A 289 -16.62 -22.47 -16.57
N LYS A 290 -15.98 -21.30 -16.74
CA LYS A 290 -16.02 -20.18 -15.78
C LYS A 290 -16.46 -18.87 -16.44
N LEU A 291 -16.19 -18.67 -17.74
CA LEU A 291 -16.80 -17.58 -18.53
C LEU A 291 -18.33 -17.72 -18.63
N THR A 292 -18.86 -18.95 -18.55
CA THR A 292 -20.29 -19.23 -18.51
C THR A 292 -20.93 -18.60 -17.27
N GLY A 293 -21.76 -17.57 -17.47
CA GLY A 293 -22.41 -16.81 -16.41
C GLY A 293 -21.71 -15.51 -16.00
N ALA A 294 -20.63 -15.10 -16.70
CA ALA A 294 -20.05 -13.77 -16.58
C ALA A 294 -20.61 -12.82 -17.67
N ASN A 295 -20.75 -11.53 -17.36
CA ASN A 295 -21.17 -10.53 -18.35
C ASN A 295 -19.95 -9.99 -19.13
N LEU A 296 -19.80 -10.40 -20.39
CA LEU A 296 -18.69 -9.99 -21.28
C LEU A 296 -19.11 -8.91 -22.30
N ARG A 297 -20.30 -8.32 -22.16
CA ARG A 297 -20.86 -7.41 -23.16
C ARG A 297 -19.96 -6.19 -23.38
N GLY A 298 -19.54 -6.00 -24.62
CA GLY A 298 -18.71 -4.89 -25.06
C GLY A 298 -17.26 -4.96 -24.61
N ALA A 299 -16.82 -6.04 -23.95
CA ALA A 299 -15.42 -6.27 -23.61
C ALA A 299 -14.57 -6.39 -24.89
N TYR A 300 -13.32 -5.96 -24.82
CA TYR A 300 -12.41 -5.81 -25.95
C TYR A 300 -11.43 -6.99 -26.03
N TYR A 301 -11.15 -7.45 -27.25
CA TYR A 301 -10.17 -8.50 -27.53
C TYR A 301 -9.46 -8.24 -28.86
N ASN A 302 -8.34 -8.92 -29.07
CA ASN A 302 -7.57 -8.89 -30.31
C ASN A 302 -7.06 -10.29 -30.68
N ASN A 303 -6.26 -10.38 -31.74
CA ASN A 303 -5.75 -11.64 -32.27
C ASN A 303 -4.78 -12.37 -31.32
N GLU A 304 -4.19 -11.66 -30.34
CA GLU A 304 -3.36 -12.24 -29.28
C GLU A 304 -4.16 -12.72 -28.07
N THR A 305 -5.45 -12.38 -27.99
CA THR A 305 -6.34 -12.83 -26.91
C THR A 305 -6.71 -14.29 -27.13
N LYS A 306 -6.24 -15.18 -26.26
CA LYS A 306 -6.53 -16.61 -26.37
C LYS A 306 -7.84 -16.93 -25.67
N PHE A 307 -8.77 -17.58 -26.36
CA PHE A 307 -10.03 -18.02 -25.79
C PHE A 307 -10.01 -19.53 -25.50
N PRO A 308 -10.90 -20.02 -24.63
CA PRO A 308 -11.10 -21.46 -24.50
C PRO A 308 -11.66 -22.07 -25.78
N GLU A 309 -11.41 -23.36 -25.99
CA GLU A 309 -11.98 -24.12 -27.11
C GLU A 309 -13.51 -23.94 -27.17
N GLU A 310 -14.06 -23.78 -28.38
CA GLU A 310 -15.50 -23.60 -28.66
C GLU A 310 -16.13 -22.30 -28.11
N PHE A 311 -15.36 -21.39 -27.49
CA PHE A 311 -15.88 -20.08 -27.09
C PHE A 311 -15.83 -19.08 -28.25
N ASP A 312 -17.00 -18.60 -28.71
CA ASP A 312 -17.09 -17.49 -29.68
C ASP A 312 -17.29 -16.13 -28.97
N PRO A 313 -16.29 -15.24 -28.96
CA PRO A 313 -16.42 -13.91 -28.35
C PRO A 313 -17.53 -13.04 -28.99
N LYS A 314 -17.91 -13.29 -30.24
CA LYS A 314 -19.02 -12.56 -30.90
C LYS A 314 -20.37 -12.91 -30.27
N THR A 315 -20.61 -14.17 -29.91
CA THR A 315 -21.84 -14.58 -29.22
C THR A 315 -21.96 -13.92 -27.84
N ALA A 316 -20.82 -13.74 -27.16
CA ALA A 316 -20.69 -13.01 -25.89
C ALA A 316 -20.81 -11.47 -26.03
N LYS A 317 -21.03 -10.96 -27.25
CA LYS A 317 -21.12 -9.52 -27.59
C LYS A 317 -19.84 -8.74 -27.27
N MET A 318 -18.68 -9.39 -27.34
CA MET A 318 -17.37 -8.74 -27.25
C MET A 318 -17.03 -8.00 -28.56
N LYS A 319 -16.12 -7.03 -28.49
CA LYS A 319 -15.66 -6.20 -29.60
C LYS A 319 -14.20 -6.55 -29.96
N ASN A 320 -13.92 -6.76 -31.23
CA ASN A 320 -12.54 -6.92 -31.71
C ASN A 320 -11.83 -5.55 -31.75
N GLU A 321 -10.51 -5.53 -31.68
CA GLU A 321 -9.66 -4.35 -31.94
C GLU A 321 -9.94 -3.68 -33.31
N ALA A 322 -10.37 -4.44 -34.31
CA ALA A 322 -10.88 -3.89 -35.57
C ALA A 322 -12.19 -3.09 -35.40
N ASP A 323 -13.08 -3.49 -34.48
CA ASP A 323 -14.28 -2.71 -34.14
C ASP A 323 -13.90 -1.43 -33.37
N ILE A 324 -12.83 -1.47 -32.57
CA ILE A 324 -12.32 -0.32 -31.80
C ILE A 324 -11.94 0.84 -32.73
N GLN A 325 -11.25 0.58 -33.84
CA GLN A 325 -10.89 1.63 -34.82
C GLN A 325 -12.12 2.36 -35.40
N LYS A 326 -13.26 1.69 -35.52
CA LYS A 326 -14.53 2.31 -35.93
C LYS A 326 -15.20 3.10 -34.81
N TYR A 327 -14.87 2.80 -33.55
CA TYR A 327 -15.33 3.50 -32.34
C TYR A 327 -14.34 4.55 -31.81
N HIS A 328 -13.18 4.77 -32.45
CA HIS A 328 -12.13 5.70 -31.97
C HIS A 328 -12.58 7.18 -31.89
N ASN A 329 -13.70 7.56 -32.51
CA ASN A 329 -14.37 8.84 -32.26
C ASN A 329 -15.08 8.94 -30.89
N SER A 330 -15.00 7.90 -30.05
CA SER A 330 -15.43 7.92 -28.65
C SER A 330 -14.22 7.70 -27.74
N GLY A 331 -13.71 8.78 -27.14
CA GLY A 331 -12.39 8.88 -26.48
C GLY A 331 -12.17 8.04 -25.20
N TRP A 332 -12.96 7.02 -24.94
CA TRP A 332 -12.86 6.17 -23.73
C TRP A 332 -11.56 5.36 -23.67
N ILE A 333 -11.10 4.81 -24.79
CA ILE A 333 -9.83 4.05 -24.84
C ILE A 333 -8.61 4.97 -24.81
N GLU A 334 -8.76 6.19 -25.33
CA GLU A 334 -7.74 7.23 -25.23
C GLU A 334 -7.60 7.75 -23.78
N LEU A 335 -8.70 7.85 -23.02
CA LEU A 335 -8.66 8.18 -21.59
C LEU A 335 -7.91 7.12 -20.76
N LEU A 336 -8.16 5.83 -21.01
CA LEU A 336 -7.48 4.73 -20.31
C LEU A 336 -5.97 4.64 -20.64
N THR A 337 -5.57 4.99 -21.87
CA THR A 337 -4.15 4.95 -22.29
C THR A 337 -3.40 6.28 -22.13
N LYS A 338 -4.11 7.42 -22.07
CA LYS A 338 -3.53 8.75 -21.81
C LYS A 338 -3.78 9.29 -20.41
N LYS A 339 -4.32 8.50 -19.47
CA LYS A 339 -3.98 8.61 -18.04
C LYS A 339 -2.50 8.21 -17.82
N LYS A 340 -1.58 8.88 -18.54
CA LYS A 340 -0.42 9.45 -17.84
C LYS A 340 -1.03 10.13 -16.62
N ILE A 341 -0.71 9.61 -15.45
CA ILE A 341 -0.81 10.39 -14.23
C ILE A 341 0.01 11.63 -14.56
N LYS A 342 -0.68 12.75 -14.87
CA LYS A 342 -0.09 14.05 -14.63
C LYS A 342 0.10 14.04 -13.13
N ILE A 343 1.29 13.61 -12.73
CA ILE A 343 1.96 14.17 -11.58
C ILE A 343 2.08 15.64 -11.98
N ALA A 344 1.00 16.38 -11.76
CA ALA A 344 1.10 17.80 -11.54
C ALA A 344 2.15 17.86 -10.46
N LYS A 345 3.36 18.33 -10.84
CA LYS A 345 4.35 18.68 -9.84
C LYS A 345 3.59 19.59 -8.90
N SER A 346 3.37 19.14 -7.65
CA SER A 346 2.72 19.98 -6.66
C SER A 346 3.42 21.33 -6.74
N PRO A 347 2.69 22.44 -6.86
CA PRO A 347 3.33 23.74 -6.86
C PRO A 347 4.26 23.79 -5.64
N PRO A 348 5.46 24.39 -5.78
CA PRO A 348 6.42 24.42 -4.67
C PRO A 348 5.70 24.90 -3.41
N PRO A 349 5.95 24.27 -2.24
CA PRO A 349 5.21 24.57 -1.02
C PRO A 349 5.22 26.08 -0.78
N ARG A 350 4.04 26.62 -0.49
CA ARG A 350 3.87 28.05 -0.24
C ARG A 350 4.66 28.43 1.01
N GLU A 351 5.14 29.66 1.04
CA GLU A 351 5.79 30.22 2.23
C GLU A 351 4.88 30.05 3.46
N GLY A 352 5.41 29.48 4.55
CA GLY A 352 4.65 29.16 5.76
C GLY A 352 3.75 27.91 5.72
N GLN A 353 3.70 27.17 4.60
CA GLN A 353 2.76 26.04 4.47
C GLN A 353 3.12 24.84 5.36
N GLN A 354 4.40 24.65 5.68
CA GLN A 354 4.84 23.54 6.52
C GLN A 354 4.51 23.80 8.00
N GLU A 355 4.76 25.02 8.45
CA GLU A 355 4.41 25.55 9.77
C GLU A 355 2.90 25.43 10.00
N PHE A 356 2.09 25.93 9.05
CA PHE A 356 0.63 25.80 9.06
C PHE A 356 0.15 24.35 9.19
N LYS A 357 0.82 23.41 8.50
CA LYS A 357 0.48 21.99 8.54
C LYS A 357 0.82 21.35 9.90
N GLU A 358 1.90 21.74 10.55
CA GLU A 358 2.21 21.25 11.90
C GLU A 358 1.30 21.87 12.97
N GLU A 359 0.97 23.16 12.88
CA GLU A 359 0.04 23.83 13.81
C GLU A 359 -1.37 23.21 13.76
N LEU A 360 -1.85 22.87 12.56
CA LEU A 360 -3.10 22.11 12.39
C LEU A 360 -2.98 20.69 12.95
N LYS A 361 -1.84 20.01 12.80
CA LYS A 361 -1.63 18.68 13.40
C LYS A 361 -1.71 18.73 14.92
N GLU A 362 -1.07 19.69 15.57
CA GLU A 362 -1.19 19.86 17.02
C GLU A 362 -2.64 20.13 17.42
N THR A 363 -3.31 21.05 16.74
CA THR A 363 -4.73 21.42 16.99
C THR A 363 -5.69 20.22 16.88
N TYR A 364 -5.53 19.36 15.87
CA TYR A 364 -6.40 18.21 15.63
C TYR A 364 -5.84 16.88 16.18
N GLY A 365 -4.79 16.92 17.01
CA GLY A 365 -4.20 15.72 17.64
C GLY A 365 -3.65 14.72 16.63
N TYR A 366 -3.08 15.20 15.52
CA TYR A 366 -2.54 14.46 14.38
C TYR A 366 -3.57 13.61 13.60
N LYS A 367 -4.88 13.81 13.83
CA LYS A 367 -5.95 13.02 13.22
C LYS A 367 -6.71 13.78 12.14
N CYS A 368 -7.06 13.09 11.05
CA CYS A 368 -8.02 13.60 10.09
C CYS A 368 -9.37 13.85 10.78
N LEU A 369 -9.84 15.10 10.69
CA LEU A 369 -11.03 15.61 11.37
C LEU A 369 -12.32 14.82 11.06
N ILE A 370 -12.44 14.26 9.86
CA ILE A 370 -13.63 13.51 9.41
C ILE A 370 -13.47 12.00 9.60
N SER A 371 -12.29 11.45 9.25
CA SER A 371 -12.09 9.98 9.21
C SER A 371 -11.42 9.40 10.46
N GLY A 372 -10.89 10.23 11.36
CA GLY A 372 -10.09 9.80 12.50
C GLY A 372 -8.70 9.22 12.14
N CYS A 373 -8.39 9.07 10.85
CA CYS A 373 -7.11 8.57 10.34
C CYS A 373 -5.92 9.36 10.90
N GLU A 374 -4.86 8.69 11.35
CA GLU A 374 -3.67 9.30 11.99
C GLU A 374 -2.41 9.28 11.08
N ILE A 375 -2.54 8.76 9.85
CA ILE A 375 -1.45 8.55 8.90
C ILE A 375 -1.02 9.88 8.26
N GLY A 376 -0.01 10.53 8.87
CA GLY A 376 0.36 11.93 8.60
C GLY A 376 0.78 12.32 7.17
N GLU A 377 1.08 11.39 6.26
CA GLU A 377 1.41 11.69 4.85
C GLU A 377 0.21 11.60 3.91
N ILE A 378 -0.85 10.88 4.30
CA ILE A 378 -2.14 10.98 3.62
C ILE A 378 -3.05 12.00 4.31
N ILE A 379 -2.52 12.80 5.24
CA ILE A 379 -3.21 13.90 5.90
C ILE A 379 -2.59 15.22 5.43
N GLU A 380 -3.44 16.16 5.03
CA GLU A 380 -3.08 17.47 4.51
C GLU A 380 -3.81 18.60 5.22
N ALA A 381 -3.17 19.77 5.19
CA ALA A 381 -3.75 21.04 5.61
C ALA A 381 -4.66 21.59 4.50
N ALA A 382 -5.95 21.30 4.60
CA ALA A 382 -6.97 21.86 3.73
C ALA A 382 -7.28 23.30 4.15
N HIS A 383 -7.34 24.22 3.19
CA HIS A 383 -7.79 25.59 3.40
C HIS A 383 -9.29 25.68 3.20
N ILE A 384 -10.03 26.29 4.14
CA ILE A 384 -11.47 26.49 4.04
C ILE A 384 -11.79 27.60 3.02
N ILE A 385 -11.15 28.76 3.19
CA ILE A 385 -11.08 29.82 2.19
C ILE A 385 -9.75 29.63 1.44
N PRO A 386 -9.76 29.43 0.10
CA PRO A 386 -8.54 29.20 -0.67
C PRO A 386 -7.47 30.27 -0.47
N TYR A 387 -6.23 29.83 -0.29
CA TYR A 387 -5.04 30.66 -0.06
C TYR A 387 -4.95 31.87 -1.01
N ARG A 388 -4.67 33.05 -0.43
CA ARG A 388 -4.41 34.31 -1.15
C ARG A 388 -3.08 34.96 -0.76
N SER A 389 -2.69 34.84 0.50
CA SER A 389 -1.50 35.44 1.13
C SER A 389 -1.05 34.57 2.31
N ILE A 390 0.10 34.89 2.92
CA ILE A 390 0.57 34.24 4.16
C ILE A 390 -0.48 34.28 5.29
N GLU A 391 -1.32 35.32 5.33
CA GLU A 391 -2.43 35.49 6.29
C GLU A 391 -3.55 34.44 6.11
N SER A 392 -3.53 33.67 5.01
CA SER A 392 -4.44 32.55 4.81
C SER A 392 -4.07 31.31 5.63
N HIS A 393 -2.84 31.26 6.18
CA HIS A 393 -2.35 30.25 7.11
C HIS A 393 -2.78 30.55 8.56
N ASP A 394 -4.08 30.77 8.76
CA ASP A 394 -4.74 30.87 10.06
C ASP A 394 -5.36 29.51 10.39
N VAL A 395 -5.13 28.97 11.60
CA VAL A 395 -5.70 27.69 12.06
C VAL A 395 -7.22 27.67 11.93
N ALA A 396 -7.90 28.80 12.13
CA ALA A 396 -9.34 28.94 11.91
C ALA A 396 -9.74 28.74 10.45
N ASN A 397 -8.86 29.07 9.51
CA ASN A 397 -9.04 28.81 8.08
C ASN A 397 -8.58 27.40 7.66
N GLY A 398 -8.12 26.56 8.60
CA GLY A 398 -7.55 25.25 8.32
C GLY A 398 -8.39 24.06 8.83
N LEU A 399 -8.40 22.99 8.04
CA LEU A 399 -8.88 21.67 8.43
C LEU A 399 -7.79 20.64 8.17
N LEU A 400 -7.63 19.70 9.11
CA LEU A 400 -6.73 18.57 8.91
C LEU A 400 -7.51 17.41 8.27
N LEU A 401 -7.36 17.23 6.96
CA LEU A 401 -8.16 16.29 6.17
C LEU A 401 -7.27 15.23 5.50
N ARG A 402 -7.82 14.03 5.30
CA ARG A 402 -7.15 13.01 4.49
C ARG A 402 -7.11 13.48 3.02
N VAL A 403 -6.06 13.15 2.26
CA VAL A 403 -5.77 13.68 0.91
C VAL A 403 -6.96 13.59 -0.05
N ASP A 404 -7.78 12.55 0.06
CA ASP A 404 -9.00 12.37 -0.72
C ASP A 404 -10.14 13.30 -0.27
N LEU A 405 -10.41 13.37 1.04
CA LEU A 405 -11.40 14.26 1.63
C LEU A 405 -11.03 15.73 1.38
N HIS A 406 -9.73 16.06 1.46
CA HIS A 406 -9.17 17.34 1.05
C HIS A 406 -9.44 17.64 -0.43
N ARG A 407 -9.18 16.70 -1.36
CA ARG A 407 -9.52 16.89 -2.78
C ARG A 407 -11.02 17.07 -3.01
N LEU A 408 -11.88 16.34 -2.30
CA LEU A 408 -13.33 16.53 -2.41
C LEU A 408 -13.76 17.91 -1.91
N PHE A 409 -13.15 18.36 -0.82
CA PHE A 409 -13.41 19.66 -0.19
C PHE A 409 -12.95 20.82 -1.08
N ASP A 410 -11.73 20.75 -1.63
CA ASP A 410 -11.17 21.72 -2.60
C ASP A 410 -12.02 21.84 -3.88
N ASN A 411 -12.65 20.74 -4.32
CA ASN A 411 -13.51 20.72 -5.50
C ASN A 411 -14.99 20.97 -5.20
N TYR A 412 -15.32 21.41 -3.97
CA TYR A 412 -16.69 21.69 -3.52
C TYR A 412 -17.65 20.49 -3.72
N LEU A 413 -17.16 19.26 -3.51
CA LEU A 413 -17.96 18.01 -3.53
C LEU A 413 -18.22 17.45 -2.13
N LEU A 414 -17.44 17.88 -1.15
CA LEU A 414 -17.63 17.65 0.29
C LEU A 414 -17.63 19.01 0.98
N ALA A 415 -18.55 19.22 1.92
CA ALA A 415 -18.61 20.40 2.77
C ALA A 415 -18.84 20.01 4.23
N ILE A 416 -18.70 20.97 5.14
CA ILE A 416 -19.03 20.81 6.56
C ILE A 416 -20.02 21.90 6.91
N HIS A 417 -21.19 21.52 7.40
CA HIS A 417 -22.23 22.47 7.77
C HIS A 417 -21.71 23.43 8.86
N PRO A 418 -21.77 24.77 8.69
CA PRO A 418 -21.11 25.72 9.58
C PRO A 418 -21.60 25.62 11.04
N LYS A 419 -22.93 25.52 11.25
CA LYS A 419 -23.54 25.38 12.58
C LYS A 419 -23.55 23.95 13.14
N THR A 420 -24.14 22.97 12.44
CA THR A 420 -24.31 21.61 12.99
C THR A 420 -23.01 20.82 13.04
N ARG A 421 -22.01 21.23 12.24
CA ARG A 421 -20.72 20.54 12.02
C ARG A 421 -20.89 19.13 11.44
N GLU A 422 -22.00 18.88 10.75
CA GLU A 422 -22.21 17.65 9.99
C GLU A 422 -21.49 17.70 8.65
N VAL A 423 -20.87 16.59 8.28
CA VAL A 423 -20.25 16.40 6.95
C VAL A 423 -21.34 16.20 5.90
N LEU A 424 -21.32 17.06 4.89
CA LEU A 424 -22.23 17.06 3.75
C LEU A 424 -21.46 16.59 2.51
N ILE A 425 -22.08 15.76 1.68
CA ILE A 425 -21.45 15.20 0.47
C ILE A 425 -22.42 15.30 -0.70
N SER A 426 -21.92 15.69 -1.87
CA SER A 426 -22.72 15.79 -3.09
C SER A 426 -23.24 14.43 -3.53
N GLU A 427 -24.54 14.34 -3.89
CA GLU A 427 -25.20 13.14 -4.45
C GLU A 427 -24.37 12.47 -5.58
N LYS A 428 -23.59 13.26 -6.33
CA LYS A 428 -22.70 12.80 -7.41
C LYS A 428 -21.66 11.77 -6.99
N ILE A 429 -21.23 11.79 -5.73
CA ILE A 429 -20.19 10.90 -5.19
C ILE A 429 -20.62 10.13 -3.95
N GLU A 430 -21.84 10.39 -3.47
CA GLU A 430 -22.40 9.90 -2.20
C GLU A 430 -22.13 8.42 -1.95
N LYS A 431 -22.45 7.56 -2.94
CA LYS A 431 -22.30 6.10 -2.90
C LYS A 431 -20.92 5.62 -2.41
N ASN A 432 -19.85 6.37 -2.68
CA ASN A 432 -18.48 5.98 -2.35
C ASN A 432 -18.01 6.50 -0.98
N TYR A 433 -18.81 7.36 -0.34
CA TYR A 433 -18.48 8.10 0.89
C TYR A 433 -19.64 8.13 1.90
N GLN A 434 -20.68 7.30 1.74
CA GLN A 434 -21.88 7.29 2.61
C GLN A 434 -21.54 7.17 4.09
N ASP A 435 -20.50 6.40 4.43
CA ASP A 435 -20.02 6.21 5.81
C ASP A 435 -19.59 7.52 6.51
N PHE A 436 -19.34 8.60 5.76
CA PHE A 436 -18.98 9.93 6.31
C PHE A 436 -20.15 10.91 6.40
N ILE A 437 -21.30 10.62 5.79
CA ILE A 437 -22.41 11.58 5.69
C ILE A 437 -23.11 11.72 7.04
N GLY A 438 -23.31 12.98 7.47
CA GLY A 438 -23.88 13.26 8.78
C GLY A 438 -22.93 12.96 9.96
N ILE A 439 -21.65 12.62 9.71
CA ILE A 439 -20.64 12.62 10.78
C ILE A 439 -20.55 14.05 11.32
N LYS A 440 -20.84 14.20 12.61
CA LYS A 440 -20.67 15.45 13.34
C LYS A 440 -19.25 15.56 13.86
N ILE A 441 -18.48 16.48 13.29
CA ILE A 441 -17.09 16.70 13.72
C ILE A 441 -17.03 17.60 14.96
N GLU A 442 -16.13 17.27 15.89
CA GLU A 442 -15.89 18.10 17.07
C GLU A 442 -15.05 19.34 16.72
N SER A 443 -15.48 20.52 17.16
CA SER A 443 -14.63 21.71 17.11
C SER A 443 -13.48 21.55 18.11
N ARG A 444 -12.24 21.59 17.62
CA ARG A 444 -11.03 21.71 18.46
C ARG A 444 -10.70 23.17 18.79
N LEU A 445 -11.30 24.12 18.09
CA LEU A 445 -11.15 25.56 18.30
C LEU A 445 -12.19 26.10 19.28
N THR A 446 -11.83 27.17 19.98
CA THR A 446 -12.66 27.87 20.97
C THR A 446 -12.65 29.38 20.75
N GLY A 447 -13.68 30.09 21.21
CA GLY A 447 -13.69 31.55 21.19
C GLY A 447 -13.73 32.13 19.77
N GLU A 448 -12.86 33.11 19.51
CA GLU A 448 -12.81 33.87 18.25
C GLU A 448 -12.52 32.96 17.05
N ASP A 449 -11.59 32.02 17.18
CA ASP A 449 -11.16 31.16 16.07
C ASP A 449 -12.22 30.13 15.69
N ALA A 450 -13.05 29.70 16.65
CA ALA A 450 -14.23 28.88 16.36
C ALA A 450 -15.28 29.64 15.54
N ALA A 451 -15.42 30.95 15.76
CA ALA A 451 -16.32 31.83 15.00
C ALA A 451 -15.76 32.11 13.59
N LYS A 452 -14.47 32.48 13.47
CA LYS A 452 -13.77 32.61 12.18
C LYS A 452 -13.91 31.36 11.33
N GLN A 453 -13.68 30.18 11.92
CA GLN A 453 -13.84 28.91 11.21
C GLN A 453 -15.29 28.66 10.77
N GLN A 454 -16.28 29.03 11.58
CA GLN A 454 -17.69 28.91 11.20
C GLN A 454 -18.04 29.78 9.99
N ASP A 455 -17.54 31.01 9.93
CA ASP A 455 -17.77 31.92 8.81
C ASP A 455 -17.00 31.50 7.55
N ALA A 456 -15.80 30.96 7.71
CA ALA A 456 -15.07 30.31 6.62
C ALA A 456 -15.84 29.10 6.07
N LEU A 457 -16.39 28.22 6.93
CA LEU A 457 -17.20 27.08 6.51
C LEU A 457 -18.50 27.52 5.81
N ARG A 458 -19.11 28.63 6.24
CA ARG A 458 -20.25 29.25 5.54
C ARG A 458 -19.86 29.66 4.12
N TYR A 459 -18.75 30.40 3.96
CA TYR A 459 -18.24 30.80 2.65
C TYR A 459 -17.97 29.60 1.73
N HIS A 460 -17.38 28.52 2.26
CA HIS A 460 -17.13 27.28 1.51
C HIS A 460 -18.44 26.60 1.07
N CYS A 461 -19.42 26.48 1.98
CA CYS A 461 -20.74 25.95 1.65
C CYS A 461 -21.47 26.80 0.57
N GLU A 462 -21.31 28.12 0.57
CA GLU A 462 -21.88 29.00 -0.47
C GLU A 462 -21.27 28.79 -1.86
N GLN A 463 -20.06 28.21 -1.97
CA GLN A 463 -19.48 27.79 -3.25
C GLN A 463 -20.02 26.43 -3.72
N CYS A 464 -20.57 25.63 -2.82
CA CYS A 464 -21.11 24.29 -3.12
C CYS A 464 -22.49 24.41 -3.78
N ASN A 465 -22.53 24.39 -5.12
CA ASN A 465 -23.75 24.60 -5.92
C ASN A 465 -24.88 23.55 -5.77
N TRP A 466 -24.70 22.55 -4.91
CA TRP A 466 -25.65 21.48 -4.58
C TRP A 466 -26.20 21.60 -3.15
N ILE A 467 -25.74 22.59 -2.36
CA ILE A 467 -26.29 22.89 -1.04
C ILE A 467 -27.36 23.97 -1.20
N ASP A 468 -28.57 23.70 -0.70
CA ASP A 468 -29.60 24.73 -0.60
C ASP A 468 -29.18 25.80 0.41
N LYS A 469 -29.26 27.07 0.03
CA LYS A 469 -28.92 28.20 0.91
C LYS A 469 -29.83 28.27 2.13
N GLN A 470 -31.07 27.77 2.05
CA GLN A 470 -31.97 27.65 3.19
C GLN A 470 -31.47 26.66 4.26
N LEU A 471 -30.59 25.73 3.90
CA LEU A 471 -29.91 24.84 4.87
C LEU A 471 -28.75 25.53 5.61
N LEU A 472 -28.33 26.74 5.21
CA LEU A 472 -27.21 27.47 5.82
C LEU A 472 -27.66 28.58 6.79
N GLU A 473 -28.96 28.85 6.85
CA GLU A 473 -29.60 29.87 7.71
C GLU A 473 -29.86 29.41 9.15
#